data_AF-A0AA35X5W7-F1
#
_entry.id   AF-A0AA35X5W7-F1
#
_cell.length_a   1.000
_cell.length_b   1.000
_cell.length_c   1.000
_cell.angle_alpha   90.00
_cell.angle_beta   90.00
_cell.angle_gamma   90.00
#
_symmetry.space_group_name_H-M   'P 1'
#
loop_
_entity.id
_entity.type
_entity.pdbx_description
1 polymer ?
#
loop_
_entity_poly.entity_id
_entity_poly.type
_entity_poly.pdbx_seq_one_letter_code
_entity_poly.pdbx_strand_id
1 'polypeptide(L)' 'QYQLDCGTWTYFCQGSGWGDEEATVLCRELGYSHGVSGYIPTGAVPSLVKRIDCSGHENRLQDCVIEPAIS' A
#
# COMPACT_ATOMS: atom_id res chain seq x y z
N GLN A 1 18.10 2.22 -19.51
CA GLN A 1 16.82 1.48 -19.47
C GLN A 1 16.76 0.81 -18.11
N TYR A 2 15.85 1.23 -17.23
CA TYR A 2 15.64 0.55 -15.96
C TYR A 2 14.24 -0.03 -16.00
N GLN A 3 14.17 -1.35 -16.05
CA GLN A 3 12.93 -2.12 -15.97
C GLN A 3 12.84 -2.66 -14.55
N LEU A 4 11.73 -2.37 -13.87
CA LEU A 4 11.44 -2.88 -12.53
C LEU A 4 10.26 -3.84 -12.66
N ASP A 5 10.57 -5.13 -12.77
CA ASP A 5 9.60 -6.21 -12.63
C ASP A 5 9.24 -6.37 -11.15
N CYS A 6 7.95 -6.42 -10.85
CA CYS A 6 7.48 -6.79 -9.52
C CYS A 6 6.53 -7.97 -9.66
N GLY A 7 7.11 -9.16 -9.54
CA GLY A 7 6.38 -10.39 -9.37
C GLY A 7 6.17 -10.68 -7.88
N THR A 8 4.91 -10.91 -7.53
CA THR A 8 4.43 -11.60 -6.32
C THR A 8 4.54 -10.81 -5.01
N TRP A 9 3.37 -10.40 -4.50
CA TRP A 9 3.10 -9.86 -3.14
C TRP A 9 4.23 -9.00 -2.55
N THR A 10 4.55 -7.89 -3.20
CA THR A 10 5.73 -7.07 -2.85
C THR A 10 5.34 -5.89 -1.97
N TYR A 11 5.86 -5.93 -0.74
CA TYR A 11 6.14 -4.84 0.18
C TYR A 11 5.82 -3.43 -0.37
N PHE A 12 4.74 -2.83 0.13
CA PHE A 12 4.44 -1.42 -0.10
C PHE A 12 5.61 -0.59 0.45
N CYS A 13 6.45 -0.03 -0.43
CA CYS A 13 7.65 0.68 0.01
C CYS A 13 7.46 2.20 -0.02
N GLN A 14 7.57 2.79 1.17
CA GLN A 14 7.82 4.20 1.50
C GLN A 14 7.42 5.26 0.46
N GLY A 15 6.13 5.37 0.20
CA GLY A 15 5.50 6.55 -0.40
C GLY A 15 4.58 7.22 0.61
N SER A 16 4.47 8.55 0.57
CA SER A 16 3.43 9.27 1.33
C SER A 16 2.06 8.73 0.91
N GLY A 17 1.33 8.11 1.84
CA GLY A 17 0.05 7.44 1.55
C GLY A 17 -0.14 6.06 2.18
N TRP A 18 0.66 5.68 3.17
CA TRP A 18 0.34 4.51 3.99
C TRP A 18 0.09 4.96 5.43
N GLY A 19 -1.17 5.02 5.81
CA GLY A 19 -1.69 5.39 7.13
C GLY A 19 -2.69 4.37 7.67
N ASP A 20 -3.42 4.76 8.71
CA ASP A 20 -4.33 3.87 9.44
C ASP A 20 -5.56 3.52 8.59
N GLU A 21 -5.92 4.38 7.64
CA GLU A 21 -6.98 4.18 6.68
C GLU A 21 -6.64 3.03 5.72
N GLU A 22 -5.44 3.05 5.11
CA GLU A 22 -4.95 1.93 4.28
C GLU A 22 -4.82 0.65 5.10
N ALA A 23 -4.27 0.75 6.32
CA ALA A 23 -4.13 -0.40 7.21
C ALA A 23 -5.49 -1.00 7.59
N THR A 24 -6.51 -0.16 7.80
CA THR A 24 -7.88 -0.60 8.09
C THR A 24 -8.50 -1.32 6.91
N VAL A 25 -8.34 -0.81 5.69
CA VAL A 25 -8.83 -1.47 4.47
C VAL A 25 -8.16 -2.83 4.29
N LEU A 26 -6.83 -2.91 4.44
CA LEU A 26 -6.09 -4.17 4.33
C LEU A 26 -6.53 -5.18 5.39
N CYS A 27 -6.65 -4.77 6.65
CA CYS A 27 -7.09 -5.64 7.73
C CYS A 27 -8.52 -6.15 7.49
N ARG A 28 -9.42 -5.30 6.97
CA ARG A 28 -10.77 -5.69 6.58
C ARG A 28 -10.78 -6.70 5.44
N GLU A 29 -9.96 -6.51 4.41
CA GLU A 29 -9.82 -7.45 3.30
C GLU A 29 -9.38 -8.85 3.79
N LEU A 30 -8.57 -8.90 4.86
CA LEU A 30 -8.13 -10.14 5.52
C LEU A 30 -9.12 -10.69 6.57
N GLY A 31 -10.27 -10.05 6.78
CA GLY A 31 -11.32 -10.50 7.70
C GLY A 31 -11.20 -9.97 9.14
N TYR A 32 -10.32 -9.00 9.40
CA TYR A 32 -10.22 -8.31 10.68
C TYR A 32 -11.07 -7.03 10.68
N SER A 33 -11.45 -6.51 11.86
CA SER A 33 -12.34 -5.35 11.95
C SER A 33 -11.63 -3.99 11.79
N HIS A 34 -10.33 -3.92 12.06
CA HIS A 34 -9.56 -2.68 12.08
C HIS A 34 -8.06 -2.97 12.00
N GLY A 35 -7.28 -2.00 11.50
CA GLY A 35 -5.83 -2.07 11.39
C GLY A 35 -5.20 -0.72 11.71
N VAL A 36 -3.98 -0.75 12.24
CA VAL A 36 -3.17 0.43 12.54
C VAL A 36 -1.88 0.33 11.75
N SER A 37 -1.47 1.44 11.15
CA SER A 37 -0.22 1.52 10.40
C SER A 37 0.98 1.40 11.32
N GLY A 38 2.02 0.72 10.85
CA GLY A 38 3.27 0.54 11.56
C GLY A 38 4.44 0.82 10.64
N TYR A 39 5.42 1.57 11.13
CA TYR A 39 6.67 1.79 10.40
C TYR A 39 7.71 0.76 10.82
N ILE A 40 8.12 -0.10 9.88
CA ILE A 40 9.28 -0.97 10.07
C ILE A 40 10.45 -0.33 9.31
N PRO A 41 11.56 0.04 9.98
CA PRO A 41 12.75 0.55 9.31
C PRO A 41 13.47 -0.59 8.59
N THR A 42 12.96 -0.97 7.42
CA THR A 42 13.67 -1.85 6.49
C THR A 42 14.42 -0.98 5.48
N GLY A 43 15.68 -1.31 5.19
CA GLY A 43 16.43 -0.63 4.12
C GLY A 43 15.62 -0.56 2.82
N ALA A 44 15.62 0.59 2.15
CA ALA A 44 14.71 0.92 1.06
C ALA A 44 14.68 -0.18 -0.02
N VAL A 45 13.52 -0.80 -0.22
CA VAL A 45 13.27 -1.67 -1.38
C VAL A 45 12.50 -0.90 -2.46
N PRO A 46 12.66 -1.21 -3.76
CA PRO A 46 11.90 -0.54 -4.82
C PRO A 46 10.39 -0.84 -4.72
N SER A 47 9.56 0.21 -4.70
CA SER A 47 8.08 0.11 -4.75
C SER A 47 7.55 0.26 -6.18
N LEU A 48 6.46 -0.44 -6.52
CA LEU A 48 5.68 -0.17 -7.74
C LEU A 48 4.58 0.89 -7.56
N VAL A 49 4.18 1.18 -6.33
CA VAL A 49 3.06 2.08 -6.02
C VAL A 49 3.62 3.31 -5.33
N LYS A 50 3.33 4.49 -5.88
CA LYS A 50 3.81 5.76 -5.32
C LYS A 50 2.95 6.19 -4.13
N ARG A 51 1.65 5.97 -4.23
CA ARG A 51 0.66 6.31 -3.21
C ARG A 51 -0.58 5.44 -3.35
N ILE A 52 -1.08 4.97 -2.22
CA ILE A 52 -2.45 4.49 -2.05
C ILE A 52 -3.13 5.55 -1.18
N ASP A 53 -4.39 5.84 -1.43
CA ASP A 53 -5.16 6.80 -0.63
C ASP A 53 -6.56 6.26 -0.46
N CYS A 54 -6.81 5.73 0.74
CA CYS A 54 -8.04 5.11 1.17
C CYS A 54 -8.81 6.06 2.10
N SER A 55 -10.14 6.02 2.01
CA SER A 55 -11.03 6.66 2.97
C SER A 55 -11.28 5.82 4.23
N GLY A 56 -10.80 4.57 4.25
CA GLY A 56 -11.00 3.62 5.34
C GLY A 56 -12.29 2.79 5.21
N HIS A 57 -13.06 2.95 4.14
CA HIS A 57 -14.37 2.29 3.93
C HIS A 57 -14.36 1.29 2.76
N GLU A 58 -13.28 1.24 2.00
CA GLU A 58 -13.08 0.37 0.85
C GLU A 58 -13.02 -1.12 1.25
N ASN A 59 -13.58 -2.03 0.46
CA ASN A 59 -13.55 -3.44 0.82
C ASN A 59 -12.18 -4.09 0.56
N ARG A 60 -11.41 -3.53 -0.38
CA ARG A 60 -10.11 -4.03 -0.80
C ARG A 60 -9.18 -2.88 -1.16
N LEU A 61 -7.88 -3.08 -1.05
CA LEU A 61 -6.90 -2.01 -1.35
C LEU A 61 -6.98 -1.49 -2.79
N GLN A 62 -7.38 -2.32 -3.75
CA GLN A 62 -7.56 -1.89 -5.15
C GLN A 62 -8.74 -0.96 -5.40
N ASP A 63 -9.64 -0.83 -4.42
CA ASP A 63 -10.79 0.09 -4.52
C ASP A 63 -10.41 1.51 -4.05
N CYS A 64 -9.23 1.69 -3.46
CA CYS A 64 -8.68 2.99 -3.08
C CYS A 64 -8.12 3.75 -4.29
N VAL A 65 -7.82 5.04 -4.10
CA VAL A 65 -7.13 5.81 -5.14
C VAL A 65 -5.67 5.34 -5.21
N ILE A 66 -5.26 4.84 -6.37
CA ILE A 66 -3.89 4.37 -6.61
C ILE A 66 -3.18 5.33 -7.56
N GLU A 67 -2.11 5.97 -7.08
CA GLU A 67 -1.21 6.72 -7.94
C GLU A 67 -0.09 5.81 -8.45
N PRO A 68 0.01 5.58 -9.77
CA PRO A 68 1.11 4.82 -10.34
C PRO A 68 2.42 5.58 -10.20
N ALA A 69 3.52 4.86 -9.96
CA ALA A 69 4.86 5.44 -9.86
C ALA A 69 5.48 5.88 -11.20
N ILE A 70 4.76 5.71 -12.31
CA ILE A 70 5.25 5.93 -13.68
C ILE A 70 4.50 7.12 -14.28
N SER A 71 5.21 8.24 -14.47
CA SER A 71 4.91 9.23 -15.52
C SER A 71 5.82 8.97 -16.71
#